data_AF-A0AAW7YX07-F1
#
_entry.id   AF-A0AAW7YX07-F1
#
_cell.length_a   1.000
_cell.length_b   1.000
_cell.length_c   1.000
_cell.angle_alpha   90.00
_cell.angle_beta   90.00
_cell.angle_gamma   90.00
#
_symmetry.space_group_name_H-M   'P 1'
#
loop_
_entity.id
_entity.type
_entity.pdbx_description
1 polymer ?
#
loop_
_entity_poly.entity_id
_entity_poly.type
_entity_poly.pdbx_seq_one_letter_code
_entity_poly.pdbx_strand_id
1 'polypeptide(L)' 'PLLLPVKIELDKIKLQFLESNQSYFERLGIIVNVVNNNSVQIRQFPALLRNKDVASSFSQIIDTLFNLNEANELKEADWL' A
#
# COMPACT_ATOMS: atom_id res chain seq x y z
N PRO A 1 12.77 0.00 6.25
CA PRO A 1 12.72 1.47 6.46
C PRO A 1 13.37 2.25 5.31
N LEU A 2 12.65 3.20 4.71
CA LEU A 2 13.16 4.12 3.68
C LEU A 2 14.12 5.17 4.28
N LEU A 3 14.99 5.77 3.44
CA LEU A 3 15.89 6.86 3.86
C LEU A 3 15.13 8.17 4.04
N LEU A 4 14.26 8.48 3.08
CA LEU A 4 13.27 9.54 3.17
C LEU A 4 11.89 8.90 2.97
N PRO A 5 10.89 9.23 3.80
CA PRO A 5 9.52 8.77 3.57
C PRO A 5 8.95 9.33 2.26
N VAL A 6 8.22 8.52 1.52
CA VAL A 6 7.62 8.91 0.23
C VAL A 6 6.15 9.22 0.46
N LYS A 7 5.72 10.45 0.16
CA LYS A 7 4.30 10.84 0.18
C LYS A 7 3.67 10.53 -1.16
N ILE A 8 2.48 9.95 -1.16
CA ILE A 8 1.68 9.64 -2.35
C ILE A 8 0.25 10.09 -2.11
N GLU A 9 -0.40 10.64 -3.13
CA GLU A 9 -1.84 10.90 -3.12
C GLU A 9 -2.60 9.60 -3.39
N LEU A 10 -3.70 9.41 -2.67
CA LEU A 10 -4.52 8.21 -2.74
C LEU A 10 -5.98 8.62 -2.57
N ASP A 11 -6.88 8.05 -3.39
CA ASP A 11 -8.29 8.31 -3.22
C ASP A 11 -8.83 7.74 -1.90
N LYS A 12 -9.94 8.30 -1.42
CA LYS A 12 -10.49 7.98 -0.10
C LYS A 12 -10.89 6.50 0.04
N ILE A 13 -11.29 5.84 -1.06
CA ILE A 13 -11.78 4.46 -1.04
C ILE A 13 -10.59 3.50 -0.92
N LYS A 14 -9.53 3.72 -1.70
CA LYS A 14 -8.28 2.97 -1.56
C LYS A 14 -7.58 3.24 -0.23
N LEU A 15 -7.71 4.45 0.32
CA LEU A 15 -7.20 4.77 1.66
C LEU A 15 -7.95 3.97 2.74
N GLN A 16 -9.28 3.89 2.67
CA GLN A 16 -10.07 3.04 3.57
C GLN A 16 -9.76 1.54 3.39
N PHE A 17 -9.55 1.07 2.15
CA PHE A 17 -9.10 -0.30 1.87
C PHE A 17 -7.72 -0.59 2.49
N LEU A 18 -6.78 0.34 2.37
CA LEU A 18 -5.44 0.27 2.95
C LEU A 18 -5.46 0.23 4.48
N GLU A 19 -6.27 1.07 5.12
CA GLU A 19 -6.49 1.05 6.58
C GLU A 19 -7.10 -0.29 7.04
N SER A 20 -8.11 -0.78 6.30
CA SER A 20 -8.79 -2.05 6.62
C SER A 20 -7.89 -3.29 6.48
N ASN A 21 -6.85 -3.21 5.64
CA ASN A 21 -5.93 -4.30 5.34
C ASN A 21 -4.49 -4.04 5.82
N GLN A 22 -4.26 -3.04 6.68
CA GLN A 22 -2.93 -2.54 7.05
C GLN A 22 -1.99 -3.67 7.52
N SER A 23 -2.50 -4.62 8.30
CA SER A 23 -1.73 -5.76 8.82
C SER A 23 -1.15 -6.66 7.71
N TYR A 24 -1.83 -6.81 6.57
CA TYR A 24 -1.32 -7.56 5.42
C TYR A 24 -0.24 -6.78 4.67
N PHE A 25 -0.42 -5.46 4.47
CA PHE A 25 0.63 -4.61 3.91
C PHE A 25 1.90 -4.63 4.78
N GLU A 26 1.76 -4.60 6.11
CA GLU A 26 2.88 -4.71 7.05
C GLU A 26 3.61 -6.06 6.93
N ARG A 27 2.88 -7.19 6.80
CA ARG A 27 3.46 -8.52 6.53
C ARG A 27 4.24 -8.56 5.21
N LEU A 28 3.75 -7.90 4.16
CA LEU A 28 4.45 -7.73 2.89
C LEU A 28 5.68 -6.80 2.99
N GLY A 29 5.96 -6.19 4.15
CA GLY A 29 7.06 -5.26 4.33
C GLY A 29 6.78 -3.85 3.77
N ILE A 30 5.50 -3.49 3.65
CA ILE A 30 5.02 -2.16 3.28
C ILE A 30 4.44 -1.50 4.54
N ILE A 31 5.13 -0.51 5.11
CA ILE A 31 4.62 0.25 6.26
C ILE A 31 4.29 1.66 5.78
N VAL A 32 3.05 2.07 6.01
CA VAL A 32 2.47 3.34 5.62
C VAL A 32 1.89 4.05 6.83
N ASN A 33 1.94 5.38 6.82
CA ASN A 33 1.16 6.23 7.72
C ASN A 33 0.15 7.01 6.89
N VAL A 34 -1.13 7.01 7.26
CA VAL A 34 -2.10 7.97 6.72
C VAL A 34 -1.72 9.38 7.17
N VAL A 35 -1.64 10.33 6.24
CA VAL A 35 -1.28 11.74 6.52
C VAL A 35 -2.53 12.60 6.57
N ASN A 36 -3.46 12.37 5.65
CA ASN A 36 -4.79 12.95 5.60
C ASN A 36 -5.71 12.07 4.73
N ASN A 37 -6.98 12.47 4.58
CA ASN A 37 -8.01 11.73 3.84
C ASN A 37 -7.72 11.47 2.33
N ASN A 38 -6.60 11.97 1.81
CA ASN A 38 -6.23 11.92 0.40
C ASN A 38 -4.74 11.59 0.18
N SER A 39 -3.98 11.24 1.22
CA SER A 39 -2.55 10.94 1.06
C SER A 39 -1.96 10.10 2.18
N VAL A 40 -1.00 9.28 1.78
CA VAL A 40 -0.26 8.37 2.65
C VAL A 40 1.23 8.61 2.54
N GLN A 41 1.97 8.28 3.59
CA GLN A 41 3.41 8.36 3.68
C GLN A 41 3.98 6.95 3.84
N ILE A 42 4.66 6.45 2.82
CA ILE A 42 5.40 5.18 2.90
C ILE A 42 6.66 5.41 3.74
N ARG A 43 6.84 4.59 4.78
CA ARG A 43 8.01 4.57 5.67
C ARG A 43 8.84 3.32 5.53
N GLN A 44 8.27 2.22 5.05
CA GLN A 44 8.98 1.00 4.70
C GLN A 44 8.40 0.41 3.42
N PHE A 45 9.27 -0.13 2.59
CA PHE A 45 8.94 -0.78 1.34
C PHE A 45 9.89 -1.97 1.13
N PRO A 46 9.48 -3.06 0.44
CA PRO A 46 10.30 -4.25 0.24
C PRO A 46 11.65 -3.94 -0.38
N ALA A 47 12.73 -4.55 0.12
CA ALA A 47 14.09 -4.28 -0.33
C ALA A 47 14.27 -4.49 -1.85
N LEU A 48 13.60 -5.49 -2.41
CA LEU A 48 13.60 -5.81 -3.85
C LEU A 48 12.96 -4.74 -4.74
N LEU A 49 12.01 -3.96 -4.20
CA LEU A 49 11.26 -2.93 -4.93
C LEU A 49 11.72 -1.50 -4.58
N ARG A 50 12.35 -1.33 -3.42
CA ARG A 50 12.86 -0.05 -2.90
C ARG A 50 13.82 0.70 -3.84
N ASN A 51 14.61 -0.02 -4.65
CA ASN A 51 15.55 0.59 -5.60
C ASN A 51 14.88 1.04 -6.91
N LYS A 52 13.57 0.79 -7.07
CA LYS A 52 12.74 1.33 -8.16
C LYS A 52 12.04 2.60 -7.69
N ASP A 53 11.23 3.19 -8.55
CA ASP A 53 10.27 4.21 -8.14
C ASP A 53 9.25 3.60 -7.15
N VAL A 54 9.43 3.93 -5.87
CA VAL A 54 8.59 3.48 -4.76
C VAL A 54 7.16 4.00 -4.88
N ALA A 55 6.96 5.21 -5.41
CA ALA A 55 5.64 5.79 -5.56
C ALA A 55 4.85 5.04 -6.63
N SER A 56 5.39 4.96 -7.85
CA SER A 56 4.76 4.22 -8.96
C SER A 56 4.57 2.73 -8.62
N SER A 57 5.54 2.10 -7.94
CA SER A 57 5.42 0.69 -7.53
C SER A 57 4.29 0.47 -6.52
N PHE A 58 4.14 1.36 -5.53
CA PHE A 58 3.05 1.25 -4.56
C PHE A 58 1.69 1.51 -5.21
N SER A 59 1.58 2.54 -6.07
CA SER A 59 0.35 2.82 -6.82
C SER A 59 -0.11 1.61 -7.64
N GLN A 60 0.81 0.93 -8.35
CA GLN A 60 0.49 -0.29 -9.08
C GLN A 60 0.03 -1.44 -8.17
N ILE A 61 0.68 -1.63 -7.01
CA ILE A 61 0.30 -2.67 -6.05
C ILE A 61 -1.09 -2.41 -5.48
N ILE A 62 -1.36 -1.18 -5.01
CA ILE A 62 -2.66 -0.86 -4.39
C ILE A 62 -3.80 -0.87 -5.41
N ASP A 63 -3.58 -0.38 -6.63
CA ASP A 63 -4.58 -0.47 -7.70
C ASP A 63 -4.88 -1.93 -8.07
N THR A 64 -3.86 -2.79 -8.13
CA THR A 64 -4.04 -4.22 -8.40
C THR A 64 -4.84 -4.92 -7.29
N LEU A 65 -4.44 -4.74 -6.03
CA LEU A 65 -5.12 -5.36 -4.88
C LEU A 65 -6.54 -4.82 -4.71
N PHE A 66 -6.76 -3.53 -4.92
CA PHE A 66 -8.09 -2.92 -4.86
C PHE A 66 -9.00 -3.48 -5.96
N ASN A 67 -8.55 -3.54 -7.21
CA ASN A 67 -9.32 -4.11 -8.31
C ASN A 67 -9.60 -5.61 -8.12
N LEU A 68 -8.67 -6.37 -7.53
CA LEU A 68 -8.91 -7.77 -7.16
C LEU A 68 -10.00 -7.87 -6.08
N ASN A 69 -9.95 -7.04 -5.04
CA ASN A 69 -10.94 -7.03 -3.96
C ASN A 69 -12.35 -6.67 -4.45
N GLU A 70 -12.48 -5.71 -5.36
CA GLU A 70 -13.76 -5.35 -5.98
C GLU A 70 -14.32 -6.47 -6.88
N ALA A 71 -13.45 -7.27 -7.50
CA ALA A 71 -13.86 -8.42 -8.32
C ALA A 71 -14.18 -9.67 -7.47
N ASN A 72 -13.47 -9.87 -6.37
CA ASN A 72 -13.62 -10.98 -5.43
C ASN A 72 -12.98 -10.58 -4.09
N GLU A 73 -13.77 -10.50 -3.02
CA GLU A 73 -13.34 -10.11 -1.67
C GLU A 73 -12.07 -10.87 -1.25
N LEU A 74 -10.98 -10.14 -1.00
CA LEU A 74 -9.67 -10.73 -0.70
C LEU A 74 -9.69 -11.39 0.68
N LYS A 75 -9.28 -12.66 0.74
CA LYS A 75 -9.18 -13.45 1.97
C LYS A 75 -7.72 -13.52 2.41
N GLU A 76 -7.47 -13.90 3.66
CA GLU A 76 -6.09 -14.03 4.19
C GLU A 76 -5.18 -14.89 3.28
N ALA A 77 -5.74 -15.92 2.63
CA ALA A 77 -5.01 -16.79 1.70
C ALA A 77 -4.49 -16.08 0.43
N ASP A 78 -5.10 -14.96 0.02
CA ASP A 78 -4.68 -14.18 -1.16
C ASP A 78 -3.51 -13.22 -0.86
N TRP A 79 -3.08 -13.13 0.42
CA TRP A 79 -1.97 -12.30 0.90
C TRP A 79 -0.73 -13.12 1.33
N LEU A 80 -0.72 -14.45 1.11
CA LEU A 80 0.32 -15.38 1.55
C LEU A 80 1.26 -15.85 0.42
#